data_AF-A0A3B9SRV9-F1
#
_entry.id   AF-A0A3B9SRV9-F1
#
_cell.length_a   1.000
_cell.length_b   1.000
_cell.length_c   1.000
_cell.angle_alpha   90.00
_cell.angle_beta   90.00
_cell.angle_gamma   90.00
#
_symmetry.space_group_name_H-M   'P 1'
#
loop_
_entity.id
_entity.type
_entity.pdbx_description
1 polymer ?
#
loop_
_entity_poly.entity_id
_entity_poly.type
_entity_poly.pdbx_seq_one_letter_code
_entity_poly.pdbx_strand_id
1 'polypeptide(L)'
;MVSQKQGRILIGSMLTFVFIFSFLSLWLRLTPGNPSPIIPALVKKEPSFAPYLWYLLSFKKEALVPDYTLLKKQINIFIAPKDSYFGIYFRDLTSGQEFGINENVPLIAASTVKLPLVLYINTLVNKGKLNWDDKIAYQEAVDYEEGSGILRYTARNGELYSVRTLATLAIVISDNIAYRMLVKHAGKETLIDFMKYSGGQTVFPGGKNLTTARDMSVYVQATLDFVKKDPKNGKRLLDDLAHSIYHVGLPGQIPAQI
;
A
#
# COMPACT_ATOMS: atom_id res chain seq x y z
N MET A 1 12.40 18.46 -50.95
CA MET A 1 11.33 19.09 -50.14
C MET A 1 11.27 18.32 -48.82
N VAL A 2 12.04 18.70 -47.79
CA VAL A 2 11.68 19.64 -46.70
C VAL A 2 10.39 19.16 -46.01
N SER A 3 10.33 18.76 -44.74
CA SER A 3 10.87 19.43 -43.54
C SER A 3 11.05 18.46 -42.37
N GLN A 4 12.22 18.50 -41.73
CA GLN A 4 12.34 18.24 -40.28
C GLN A 4 11.65 19.38 -39.50
N LYS A 5 11.08 19.08 -38.33
CA LYS A 5 10.97 20.05 -37.24
C LYS A 5 11.52 19.43 -35.97
N GLN A 6 12.80 19.71 -35.75
CA GLN A 6 13.52 19.51 -34.50
C GLN A 6 12.97 20.42 -33.40
N GLY A 7 13.16 19.97 -32.16
CA GLY A 7 12.97 20.74 -30.95
C GLY A 7 13.85 21.98 -30.89
N ARG A 8 13.24 23.02 -30.32
CA ARG A 8 13.77 24.29 -29.77
C ARG A 8 12.49 25.09 -29.55
N ILE A 9 12.03 25.33 -28.33
CA ILE A 9 12.31 26.57 -27.58
C ILE A 9 11.67 26.37 -26.20
N LEU A 10 12.48 26.19 -25.15
CA LEU A 10 12.09 26.44 -23.76
C LEU A 10 13.31 26.78 -22.87
N ILE A 11 14.41 27.20 -23.50
CA ILE A 11 15.64 27.63 -22.82
C ILE A 11 15.68 29.17 -22.73
N GLY A 12 15.03 29.88 -23.66
CA GLY A 12 15.02 31.35 -23.68
C GLY A 12 14.28 32.00 -22.51
N SER A 13 13.16 31.41 -22.07
CA SER A 13 12.35 31.96 -20.97
C SER A 13 13.00 31.77 -19.59
N MET A 14 13.69 30.65 -19.35
CA MET A 14 14.42 30.43 -18.08
C MET A 14 15.66 31.32 -17.95
N LEU A 15 16.46 31.49 -19.02
CA LEU A 15 17.64 32.36 -18.98
C LEU A 15 17.27 33.83 -18.75
N THR A 16 16.18 34.30 -19.38
CA THR A 16 15.70 35.67 -19.19
C THR A 16 15.25 35.92 -17.74
N PHE A 17 14.65 34.92 -17.09
CA PHE A 17 14.17 35.01 -15.70
C PHE A 17 15.31 35.06 -14.66
N VAL A 18 16.38 34.27 -14.85
CA VAL A 18 17.56 34.29 -13.95
C VAL A 18 18.28 35.64 -14.00
N PHE A 19 18.32 36.28 -15.18
CA PHE A 19 18.91 37.61 -15.34
C PHE A 19 18.15 38.71 -14.58
N ILE A 20 16.81 38.66 -14.56
CA ILE A 20 15.98 39.66 -13.87
C ILE A 20 16.17 39.59 -12.34
N PHE A 21 16.23 38.38 -11.76
CA PHE A 21 16.42 38.21 -10.31
C PHE A 21 17.81 38.65 -9.82
N SER A 22 18.82 38.50 -10.68
CA SER A 22 20.21 38.89 -10.37
C SER A 22 20.37 40.42 -10.28
N PHE A 23 19.62 41.19 -11.07
CA PHE A 23 19.65 42.66 -11.01
C PHE A 23 18.92 43.23 -9.78
N LEU A 24 17.78 42.63 -9.40
CA LEU A 24 16.99 43.13 -8.26
C LEU A 24 17.70 42.91 -6.91
N SER A 25 18.42 41.79 -6.78
CA SER A 25 19.20 41.46 -5.58
C SER A 25 20.51 42.24 -5.48
N LEU A 26 21.11 42.65 -6.62
CA LEU A 26 22.30 43.52 -6.65
C LEU A 26 21.96 44.97 -6.30
N TRP A 27 20.78 45.46 -6.70
CA TRP A 27 20.34 46.83 -6.42
C TRP A 27 19.99 47.05 -4.94
N LEU A 28 19.39 46.05 -4.27
CA LEU A 28 19.08 46.10 -2.84
C LEU A 28 20.31 46.01 -1.91
N ARG A 29 21.48 45.59 -2.42
CA ARG A 29 22.71 45.44 -1.61
C ARG A 29 23.66 46.65 -1.68
N LEU A 30 23.40 47.66 -2.51
CA LEU A 30 24.35 48.76 -2.76
C LEU A 30 23.95 50.13 -2.19
N THR A 31 22.96 50.23 -1.30
CA THR A 31 22.65 51.52 -0.66
C THR A 31 22.37 51.38 0.84
N PRO A 32 23.36 51.62 1.72
CA PRO A 32 23.12 51.93 3.12
C PRO A 32 22.89 53.43 3.26
N GLY A 33 21.65 53.85 3.59
CA GLY A 33 21.36 55.21 4.07
C GLY A 33 20.15 55.89 3.41
N ASN A 34 19.08 56.03 4.23
CA ASN A 34 17.89 56.90 4.21
C ASN A 34 17.45 57.65 2.90
N PRO A 35 16.14 57.68 2.59
CA PRO A 35 15.62 58.12 1.29
C PRO A 35 15.35 59.62 1.23
N SER A 36 15.45 60.21 0.04
CA SER A 36 14.83 61.50 -0.31
C SER A 36 14.15 61.39 -1.67
N PRO A 37 13.03 62.10 -1.88
CA PRO A 37 12.00 61.69 -2.83
C PRO A 37 12.26 62.31 -4.20
N ILE A 38 13.11 61.65 -4.98
CA ILE A 38 13.12 61.87 -6.43
C ILE A 38 12.98 60.49 -7.05
N ILE A 39 11.73 60.05 -7.17
CA ILE A 39 11.35 58.97 -8.07
C ILE A 39 10.89 59.67 -9.35
N PRO A 40 11.73 59.81 -10.40
CA PRO A 40 11.22 60.18 -11.70
C PRO A 40 10.43 58.97 -12.22
N ALA A 41 9.11 59.08 -12.20
CA ALA A 41 8.15 58.65 -13.22
C ALA A 41 8.46 57.44 -14.14
N LEU A 42 9.20 56.42 -13.67
CA LEU A 42 9.51 55.20 -14.42
C LEU A 42 8.91 53.94 -13.77
N VAL A 43 8.25 54.05 -12.61
CA VAL A 43 7.52 52.93 -11.98
C VAL A 43 6.06 52.83 -12.46
N LYS A 44 5.56 53.78 -13.27
CA LYS A 44 4.16 53.79 -13.73
C LYS A 44 3.86 52.91 -14.95
N LYS A 45 4.81 52.09 -15.42
CA LYS A 45 4.61 51.17 -16.55
C LYS A 45 5.22 49.78 -16.35
N GLU A 46 5.42 49.37 -15.10
CA GLU A 46 5.66 47.94 -14.82
C GLU A 46 4.33 47.20 -15.02
N PRO A 47 4.21 46.24 -15.95
CA PRO A 47 3.05 45.35 -15.95
C PRO A 47 3.00 44.70 -14.57
N SER A 48 1.81 44.70 -13.93
CA SER A 48 1.66 44.13 -12.60
C SER A 48 2.31 42.74 -12.58
N PHE A 49 3.09 42.42 -11.54
CA PHE A 49 3.67 41.07 -11.39
C PHE A 49 2.61 40.00 -11.09
N ALA A 50 1.35 40.42 -10.90
CA ALA A 50 0.21 39.56 -10.57
C ALA A 50 -0.07 38.39 -11.56
N PRO A 51 -0.01 38.55 -12.91
CA PRO A 51 -0.26 37.44 -13.82
C PRO A 51 0.91 36.44 -13.84
N TYR A 52 2.14 36.89 -13.56
CA TYR A 52 3.30 36.00 -13.43
C TYR A 52 3.34 35.28 -12.08
N LEU A 53 2.89 35.95 -11.02
CA LEU A 53 2.72 35.33 -9.70
C LEU A 53 1.63 34.25 -9.74
N TRP A 54 0.53 34.49 -10.45
CA TRP A 54 -0.47 33.45 -10.73
C TRP A 54 0.12 32.30 -11.54
N TYR A 55 0.96 32.57 -12.55
CA TYR A 55 1.65 31.53 -13.31
C TYR A 55 2.60 30.69 -12.43
N LEU A 56 3.42 31.33 -11.59
CA LEU A 56 4.33 30.66 -10.65
C LEU A 56 3.59 29.92 -9.52
N LEU A 57 2.45 30.42 -9.06
CA LEU A 57 1.56 29.74 -8.10
C LEU A 57 0.72 28.63 -8.76
N SER A 58 0.46 28.73 -10.06
CA SER A 58 -0.24 27.72 -10.88
C SER A 58 0.65 26.56 -11.31
N PHE A 59 1.97 26.70 -11.21
CA PHE A 59 2.89 25.57 -11.12
C PHE A 59 2.71 24.90 -9.75
N LYS A 60 1.55 24.27 -9.55
CA LYS A 60 1.56 23.02 -8.80
C LYS A 60 2.62 22.17 -9.46
N LYS A 61 3.62 21.78 -8.68
CA LYS A 61 4.50 20.67 -9.02
C LYS A 61 3.56 19.47 -9.22
N GLU A 62 3.01 19.30 -10.42
CA GLU A 62 2.36 18.06 -10.80
C GLU A 62 3.44 17.02 -10.58
N ALA A 63 3.28 16.24 -9.51
CA ALA A 63 4.18 15.15 -9.23
C ALA A 63 4.14 14.29 -10.48
N LEU A 64 5.29 14.16 -11.15
CA LEU A 64 5.46 13.26 -12.29
C LEU A 64 4.84 11.91 -11.90
N VAL A 65 3.69 11.60 -12.49
CA VAL A 65 3.02 10.33 -12.26
C VAL A 65 3.95 9.26 -12.85
N PRO A 66 4.47 8.32 -12.03
CA PRO A 66 5.41 7.32 -12.53
C PRO A 66 4.76 6.44 -13.60
N ASP A 67 5.46 6.19 -14.70
CA ASP A 67 5.05 5.22 -15.72
C ASP A 67 5.68 3.86 -15.43
N TYR A 68 4.85 2.89 -15.04
CA TYR A 68 5.27 1.51 -14.74
C TYR A 68 5.19 0.56 -15.94
N THR A 69 4.96 1.05 -17.16
CA THR A 69 4.87 0.22 -18.38
C THR A 69 6.15 -0.59 -18.59
N LEU A 70 7.32 0.01 -18.39
CA LEU A 70 8.60 -0.68 -18.53
C LEU A 70 8.76 -1.79 -17.48
N LEU A 71 8.38 -1.53 -16.22
CA LEU A 71 8.42 -2.52 -15.13
C LEU A 71 7.51 -3.71 -15.44
N LYS A 72 6.26 -3.45 -15.85
CA LYS A 72 5.31 -4.50 -16.26
C LYS A 72 5.90 -5.36 -17.40
N LYS A 73 6.53 -4.72 -18.40
CA LYS A 73 7.19 -5.44 -19.50
C LYS A 73 8.34 -6.32 -19.01
N GLN A 74 9.19 -5.81 -18.12
CA GLN A 74 10.31 -6.57 -17.53
C GLN A 74 9.81 -7.79 -16.74
N ILE A 75 8.74 -7.63 -15.94
CA ILE A 75 8.13 -8.74 -15.21
C ILE A 75 7.59 -9.80 -16.18
N ASN A 76 6.87 -9.41 -17.22
CA ASN A 76 6.38 -10.34 -18.24
C ASN A 76 7.51 -11.12 -18.92
N ILE A 77 8.62 -10.46 -19.27
CA ILE A 77 9.82 -11.12 -19.83
C ILE A 77 10.42 -12.10 -18.83
N PHE A 78 10.51 -11.74 -17.55
CA PHE A 78 11.08 -12.58 -16.50
C PHE A 78 10.25 -13.85 -16.23
N ILE A 79 8.92 -13.75 -16.26
CA ILE A 79 8.03 -14.90 -15.97
C ILE A 79 7.78 -15.79 -17.19
N ALA A 80 7.85 -15.26 -18.42
CA ALA A 80 7.55 -15.99 -19.65
C ALA A 80 8.26 -17.35 -19.82
N PRO A 81 9.57 -17.51 -19.50
CA PRO A 81 10.26 -18.79 -19.66
C PRO A 81 10.01 -19.78 -18.50
N LYS A 82 9.26 -19.39 -17.46
CA LYS A 82 9.03 -20.25 -16.29
C LYS A 82 7.81 -21.15 -16.54
N ASP A 83 7.95 -22.44 -16.24
CA ASP A 83 6.85 -23.40 -16.30
C ASP A 83 5.94 -23.28 -15.06
N SER A 84 5.29 -22.13 -14.91
CA SER A 84 4.44 -21.81 -13.77
C SER A 84 3.43 -20.72 -14.14
N TYR A 85 2.25 -20.77 -13.52
CA TYR A 85 1.24 -19.72 -13.65
C TYR A 85 1.45 -18.62 -12.61
N PHE A 86 1.41 -17.36 -13.05
CA PHE A 86 1.59 -16.19 -12.19
C PHE A 86 0.36 -15.30 -12.25
N GLY A 87 -0.14 -14.91 -11.08
CA GLY A 87 -1.05 -13.79 -10.89
C GLY A 87 -0.33 -12.71 -10.11
N ILE A 88 -0.18 -11.51 -10.68
CA ILE A 88 0.57 -10.40 -10.10
C ILE A 88 -0.30 -9.16 -10.13
N TYR A 89 -0.36 -8.46 -9.01
CA TYR A 89 -0.93 -7.13 -8.91
C TYR A 89 0.07 -6.22 -8.19
N PHE A 90 0.28 -5.03 -8.76
CA PHE A 90 1.15 -4.01 -8.22
C PHE A 90 0.38 -2.70 -8.10
N ARG A 91 0.60 -1.99 -6.99
CA ARG A 91 0.10 -0.64 -6.77
C ARG A 91 1.14 0.19 -6.03
N ASP A 92 1.45 1.36 -6.57
CA ASP A 92 2.20 2.39 -5.86
C ASP A 92 1.23 3.18 -4.98
N LEU A 93 1.43 3.12 -3.66
CA LEU A 93 0.60 3.82 -2.68
C LEU A 93 0.81 5.34 -2.70
N THR A 94 1.91 5.84 -3.27
CA THR A 94 2.23 7.27 -3.34
C THR A 94 1.53 7.93 -4.53
N SER A 95 1.71 7.38 -5.74
CA SER A 95 1.12 7.94 -6.95
C SER A 95 -0.28 7.40 -7.25
N GLY A 96 -0.66 6.26 -6.65
CA GLY A 96 -1.90 5.55 -6.96
C GLY A 96 -1.87 4.76 -8.27
N GLN A 97 -0.76 4.77 -9.03
CA GLN A 97 -0.62 3.99 -10.24
C GLN A 97 -0.57 2.50 -9.93
N GLU A 98 -1.22 1.70 -10.78
CA GLU A 98 -1.33 0.25 -10.61
C GLU A 98 -1.23 -0.49 -11.94
N PHE A 99 -0.84 -1.75 -11.88
CA PHE A 99 -1.02 -2.68 -13.00
C PHE A 99 -1.19 -4.12 -12.51
N GLY A 100 -1.85 -4.93 -13.33
CA GLY A 100 -1.96 -6.38 -13.12
C GLY A 100 -1.41 -7.20 -14.28
N ILE A 101 -1.03 -8.44 -13.97
CA ILE A 101 -0.70 -9.52 -14.90
C ILE A 101 -1.49 -10.74 -14.41
N ASN A 102 -2.48 -11.19 -15.19
CA ASN A 102 -3.42 -12.26 -14.80
C ASN A 102 -4.03 -12.04 -13.41
N GLU A 103 -4.27 -10.77 -13.02
CA GLU A 103 -4.53 -10.43 -11.62
C GLU A 103 -5.88 -10.95 -11.10
N ASN A 104 -6.80 -11.28 -12.02
CA ASN A 104 -8.13 -11.81 -11.75
C ASN A 104 -8.22 -13.32 -11.94
N VAL A 105 -7.11 -14.01 -12.25
CA VAL A 105 -7.10 -15.46 -12.42
C VAL A 105 -7.12 -16.14 -11.04
N PRO A 106 -8.08 -17.05 -10.77
CA PRO A 106 -8.12 -17.78 -9.51
C PRO A 106 -6.89 -18.68 -9.31
N LEU A 107 -6.27 -18.58 -8.14
CA LEU A 107 -5.14 -19.38 -7.67
C LEU A 107 -5.44 -19.92 -6.28
N ILE A 108 -4.75 -20.99 -5.87
CA ILE A 108 -4.83 -21.50 -4.50
C ILE A 108 -4.28 -20.44 -3.55
N ALA A 109 -5.10 -19.95 -2.62
CA ALA A 109 -4.70 -18.89 -1.70
C ALA A 109 -3.61 -19.36 -0.72
N ALA A 110 -3.56 -20.67 -0.45
CA ALA A 110 -2.72 -21.24 0.60
C ALA A 110 -2.93 -20.44 1.91
N SER A 111 -1.85 -20.03 2.57
CA SER A 111 -1.92 -19.29 3.85
C SER A 111 -2.19 -17.79 3.71
N THR A 112 -2.30 -17.22 2.50
CA THR A 112 -2.59 -15.78 2.36
C THR A 112 -3.99 -15.42 2.86
N VAL A 113 -4.91 -16.38 2.90
CA VAL A 113 -6.27 -16.25 3.47
C VAL A 113 -6.29 -15.88 4.96
N LYS A 114 -5.18 -16.07 5.68
CA LYS A 114 -5.05 -15.70 7.10
C LYS A 114 -5.09 -14.19 7.31
N LEU A 115 -4.66 -13.39 6.32
CA LEU A 115 -4.75 -11.94 6.37
C LEU A 115 -6.21 -11.44 6.47
N PRO A 116 -7.12 -11.75 5.53
CA PRO A 116 -8.50 -11.31 5.65
C PRO A 116 -9.20 -11.84 6.91
N LEU A 117 -8.85 -13.05 7.39
CA LEU A 117 -9.34 -13.54 8.68
C LEU A 117 -8.92 -12.63 9.84
N VAL A 118 -7.63 -12.33 9.99
CA VAL A 118 -7.16 -11.55 11.13
C VAL A 118 -7.62 -10.08 11.02
N LEU A 119 -7.75 -9.54 9.82
CA LEU A 119 -8.41 -8.25 9.59
C LEU A 119 -9.88 -8.29 10.04
N TYR A 120 -10.60 -9.38 9.76
CA TYR A 120 -11.97 -9.57 10.24
C TYR A 120 -12.05 -9.59 11.76
N ILE A 121 -11.17 -10.34 12.44
CA ILE A 121 -11.08 -10.37 13.90
C ILE A 121 -10.82 -8.98 14.47
N ASN A 122 -9.87 -8.23 13.90
CA ASN A 122 -9.60 -6.83 14.28
C ASN A 122 -10.87 -5.96 14.15
N THR A 123 -11.63 -6.15 13.07
CA THR A 123 -12.89 -5.45 12.83
C THR A 123 -13.96 -5.80 13.87
N LEU A 124 -14.07 -7.08 14.26
CA LEU A 124 -14.99 -7.51 15.31
C LEU A 124 -14.62 -6.91 16.67
N VAL A 125 -13.33 -6.89 17.00
CA VAL A 125 -12.84 -6.26 18.23
C VAL A 125 -13.11 -4.78 18.25
N ASN A 126 -12.81 -4.07 17.16
CA ASN A 126 -13.07 -2.64 17.03
C ASN A 126 -14.56 -2.31 17.18
N LYS A 127 -15.46 -3.22 16.76
CA LYS A 127 -16.90 -3.10 16.91
C LYS A 127 -17.43 -3.55 18.28
N GLY A 128 -16.55 -3.96 19.21
CA GLY A 128 -16.92 -4.48 20.53
C GLY A 128 -17.67 -5.82 20.49
N LYS A 129 -17.60 -6.55 19.37
CA LYS A 129 -18.25 -7.86 19.21
C LYS A 129 -17.41 -9.02 19.71
N LEU A 130 -16.14 -8.77 19.97
CA LEU A 130 -15.15 -9.74 20.43
C LEU A 130 -14.09 -8.98 21.24
N ASN A 131 -13.45 -9.63 22.20
CA ASN A 131 -12.32 -9.08 22.93
C ASN A 131 -11.06 -9.88 22.66
N TRP A 132 -9.92 -9.18 22.65
CA TRP A 132 -8.62 -9.82 22.44
C TRP A 132 -8.28 -10.88 23.49
N ASP A 133 -8.82 -10.74 24.70
CA ASP A 133 -8.58 -11.62 25.84
C ASP A 133 -9.58 -12.78 25.93
N ASP A 134 -10.61 -12.79 25.07
CA ASP A 134 -11.56 -13.90 24.97
C ASP A 134 -10.81 -15.20 24.72
N LYS A 135 -11.25 -16.27 25.38
CA LYS A 135 -10.60 -17.58 25.35
C LYS A 135 -11.33 -18.54 24.44
N ILE A 136 -10.57 -19.19 23.56
CA ILE A 136 -11.06 -20.23 22.66
C ILE A 136 -10.41 -21.54 23.08
N ALA A 137 -11.23 -22.56 23.38
CA ALA A 137 -10.76 -23.90 23.66
C ALA A 137 -10.35 -24.61 22.37
N TYR A 138 -9.14 -25.14 22.34
CA TYR A 138 -8.69 -26.03 21.28
C TYR A 138 -9.46 -27.35 21.35
N GLN A 139 -10.01 -27.77 20.21
CA GLN A 139 -10.75 -29.02 20.06
C GLN A 139 -10.10 -29.85 18.95
N GLU A 140 -9.32 -30.84 19.35
CA GLU A 140 -8.49 -31.64 18.43
C GLU A 140 -9.29 -32.22 17.26
N ALA A 141 -10.48 -32.75 17.53
CA ALA A 141 -11.36 -33.37 16.54
C ALA A 141 -11.76 -32.47 15.36
N VAL A 142 -11.73 -31.14 15.51
CA VAL A 142 -12.18 -30.18 14.48
C VAL A 142 -11.15 -29.12 14.12
N ASP A 143 -10.23 -28.81 15.03
CA ASP A 143 -9.24 -27.76 14.87
C ASP A 143 -7.87 -28.30 14.43
N TYR A 144 -7.57 -29.60 14.60
CA TYR A 144 -6.28 -30.16 14.19
C TYR A 144 -6.09 -30.04 12.68
N GLU A 145 -4.92 -29.54 12.28
CA GLU A 145 -4.48 -29.51 10.90
C GLU A 145 -2.94 -29.60 10.85
N GLU A 146 -2.47 -30.44 9.93
CA GLU A 146 -1.05 -30.60 9.60
C GLU A 146 -0.47 -29.33 8.96
N GLY A 147 0.85 -29.32 8.76
CA GLY A 147 1.55 -28.21 8.09
C GLY A 147 2.19 -27.23 9.07
N SER A 148 2.02 -25.93 8.83
CA SER A 148 2.70 -24.85 9.56
C SER A 148 2.02 -24.52 10.88
N GLY A 149 2.81 -24.13 11.87
CA GLY A 149 2.33 -23.77 13.20
C GLY A 149 2.99 -24.58 14.31
N ILE A 150 2.99 -24.00 15.51
CA ILE A 150 3.52 -24.64 16.71
C ILE A 150 2.43 -25.43 17.46
N LEU A 151 1.16 -25.02 17.33
CA LEU A 151 0.06 -25.58 18.11
C LEU A 151 -0.15 -27.08 17.84
N ARG A 152 0.18 -27.56 16.64
CA ARG A 152 0.14 -29.00 16.32
C ARG A 152 1.04 -29.87 17.20
N TYR A 153 2.04 -29.28 17.86
CA TYR A 153 2.99 -29.99 18.73
C TYR A 153 2.72 -29.71 20.22
N THR A 154 2.14 -28.55 20.54
CA THR A 154 2.04 -28.07 21.92
C THR A 154 0.63 -28.08 22.47
N ALA A 155 -0.39 -27.91 21.61
CA ALA A 155 -1.76 -27.73 22.06
C ALA A 155 -2.34 -29.04 22.59
N ARG A 156 -3.03 -28.94 23.73
CA ARG A 156 -3.74 -30.06 24.35
C ARG A 156 -5.24 -29.85 24.23
N ASN A 157 -6.00 -30.91 23.94
CA ASN A 157 -7.44 -30.81 23.81
C ASN A 157 -8.06 -30.15 25.07
N GLY A 158 -8.88 -29.11 24.88
CA GLY A 158 -9.47 -28.29 25.93
C GLY A 158 -8.64 -27.09 26.39
N GLU A 159 -7.37 -26.98 25.97
CA GLU A 159 -6.51 -25.84 26.32
C GLU A 159 -7.04 -24.53 25.76
N LEU A 160 -6.95 -23.47 26.56
CA LEU A 160 -7.52 -22.16 26.27
C LEU A 160 -6.48 -21.20 25.72
N TYR A 161 -6.72 -20.69 24.52
CA TYR A 161 -5.89 -19.69 23.87
C TYR A 161 -6.65 -18.36 23.75
N SER A 162 -5.96 -17.24 23.95
CA SER A 162 -6.59 -15.94 23.71
C SER A 162 -6.74 -15.68 22.21
N VAL A 163 -7.78 -14.94 21.82
CA VAL A 163 -7.94 -14.47 20.43
C VAL A 163 -6.66 -13.74 19.96
N ARG A 164 -6.06 -12.92 20.82
CA ARG A 164 -4.80 -12.23 20.51
C ARG A 164 -3.68 -13.21 20.16
N THR A 165 -3.50 -14.25 20.96
CA THR A 165 -2.48 -15.29 20.72
C THR A 165 -2.72 -15.97 19.39
N LEU A 166 -3.96 -16.40 19.12
CA LEU A 166 -4.28 -17.11 17.89
C LEU A 166 -4.10 -16.22 16.66
N ALA A 167 -4.50 -14.94 16.72
CA ALA A 167 -4.32 -13.99 15.63
C ALA A 167 -2.82 -13.77 15.33
N THR A 168 -2.00 -13.64 16.38
CA THR A 168 -0.54 -13.49 16.24
C THR A 168 0.07 -14.73 15.60
N LEU A 169 -0.26 -15.94 16.09
CA LEU A 169 0.27 -17.20 15.57
C LEU A 169 -0.13 -17.45 14.11
N ALA A 170 -1.38 -17.12 13.75
CA ALA A 170 -1.88 -17.24 12.39
C ALA A 170 -1.10 -16.36 11.39
N ILE A 171 -0.60 -15.19 11.80
CA ILE A 171 0.16 -14.29 10.91
C ILE A 171 1.65 -14.57 10.99
N VAL A 172 2.24 -14.55 12.19
CA VAL A 172 3.69 -14.53 12.37
C VAL A 172 4.34 -15.84 11.96
N ILE A 173 3.70 -16.97 12.30
CA ILE A 173 4.22 -18.32 12.00
C ILE A 173 3.25 -19.15 11.16
N SER A 174 2.24 -18.52 10.56
CA SER A 174 1.26 -19.16 9.68
C SER A 174 0.57 -20.38 10.32
N ASP A 175 0.28 -20.34 11.62
CA ASP A 175 -0.27 -21.49 12.35
C ASP A 175 -1.66 -21.90 11.83
N ASN A 176 -1.77 -23.13 11.35
CA ASN A 176 -3.00 -23.66 10.75
C ASN A 176 -4.09 -23.94 11.79
N ILE A 177 -3.72 -24.42 12.97
CA ILE A 177 -4.67 -24.67 14.06
C ILE A 177 -5.21 -23.36 14.58
N ALA A 178 -4.36 -22.34 14.74
CA ALA A 178 -4.80 -21.01 15.14
C ALA A 178 -5.80 -20.40 14.14
N TYR A 179 -5.54 -20.56 12.83
CA TYR A 179 -6.48 -20.17 11.78
C TYR A 179 -7.83 -20.89 11.93
N ARG A 180 -7.84 -22.23 12.09
CA ARG A 180 -9.09 -23.01 12.22
C ARG A 180 -9.88 -22.64 13.46
N MET A 181 -9.20 -22.47 14.61
CA MET A 181 -9.84 -22.05 15.85
C MET A 181 -10.52 -20.68 15.69
N LEU A 182 -9.87 -19.72 15.04
CA LEU A 182 -10.43 -18.40 14.76
C LEU A 182 -11.59 -18.45 13.76
N VAL A 183 -11.48 -19.21 12.66
CA VAL A 183 -12.57 -19.39 11.69
C VAL A 183 -13.79 -20.02 12.36
N LYS A 184 -13.59 -21.07 13.17
CA LYS A 184 -14.66 -21.72 13.92
C LYS A 184 -15.35 -20.74 14.88
N HIS A 185 -14.56 -19.97 15.61
CA HIS A 185 -15.08 -19.03 16.61
C HIS A 185 -15.81 -17.83 15.98
N ALA A 186 -15.26 -17.26 14.90
CA ALA A 186 -15.85 -16.09 14.24
C ALA A 186 -16.98 -16.44 13.25
N GLY A 187 -17.02 -17.68 12.77
CA GLY A 187 -17.93 -18.16 11.73
C GLY A 187 -17.32 -18.09 10.34
N LYS A 188 -17.39 -19.18 9.58
CA LYS A 188 -16.87 -19.23 8.20
C LYS A 188 -17.69 -18.37 7.24
N GLU A 189 -19.02 -18.41 7.33
CA GLU A 189 -19.89 -17.63 6.44
C GLU A 189 -19.77 -16.13 6.68
N THR A 190 -19.65 -15.71 7.94
CA THR A 190 -19.45 -14.29 8.29
C THR A 190 -18.08 -13.78 7.85
N LEU A 191 -17.04 -14.63 7.85
CA LEU A 191 -15.75 -14.33 7.23
C LEU A 191 -15.88 -14.16 5.72
N ILE A 192 -16.59 -15.07 5.04
CA ILE A 192 -16.84 -15.00 3.59
C ILE A 192 -17.58 -13.69 3.25
N ASP A 193 -18.60 -13.35 4.02
CA ASP A 193 -19.36 -12.11 3.85
C ASP A 193 -18.48 -10.88 4.08
N PHE A 194 -17.61 -10.90 5.08
CA PHE A 194 -16.63 -9.84 5.31
C PHE A 194 -15.66 -9.68 4.15
N MET A 195 -15.14 -10.79 3.62
CA MET A 195 -14.23 -10.78 2.47
C MET A 195 -14.90 -10.20 1.22
N LYS A 196 -16.14 -10.60 0.93
CA LYS A 196 -16.94 -10.03 -0.16
C LYS A 196 -17.24 -8.55 0.07
N TYR A 197 -17.67 -8.18 1.28
CA TYR A 197 -17.94 -6.79 1.65
C TYR A 197 -16.71 -5.88 1.51
N SER A 198 -15.52 -6.42 1.79
CA SER A 198 -14.26 -5.70 1.61
C SER A 198 -13.92 -5.46 0.14
N GLY A 199 -14.59 -6.13 -0.80
CA GLY A 199 -14.44 -5.98 -2.25
C GLY A 199 -13.90 -7.22 -2.97
N GLY A 200 -13.68 -8.33 -2.27
CA GLY A 200 -13.21 -9.58 -2.87
C GLY A 200 -14.26 -10.23 -3.78
N GLN A 201 -13.86 -10.63 -4.99
CA GLN A 201 -14.77 -11.21 -5.99
C GLN A 201 -14.66 -12.74 -6.05
N THR A 202 -13.48 -13.30 -5.83
CA THR A 202 -13.19 -14.73 -5.81
C THR A 202 -12.97 -15.17 -4.36
N VAL A 203 -14.09 -15.36 -3.65
CA VAL A 203 -14.10 -15.74 -2.24
C VAL A 203 -14.69 -17.14 -2.08
N PHE A 204 -13.83 -18.12 -1.83
CA PHE A 204 -14.19 -19.53 -1.64
C PHE A 204 -15.13 -20.13 -2.71
N PRO A 205 -14.87 -19.95 -4.03
CA PRO A 205 -15.75 -20.48 -5.07
C PRO A 205 -15.87 -22.01 -4.97
N GLY A 206 -17.11 -22.52 -4.90
CA GLY A 206 -17.37 -23.94 -4.68
C GLY A 206 -16.77 -24.48 -3.37
N GLY A 207 -16.60 -23.63 -2.36
CA GLY A 207 -16.01 -23.97 -1.06
C GLY A 207 -14.49 -24.13 -1.06
N LYS A 208 -13.82 -23.95 -2.20
CA LYS A 208 -12.36 -24.13 -2.35
C LYS A 208 -11.62 -22.87 -1.93
N ASN A 209 -10.49 -23.01 -1.25
CA ASN A 209 -9.63 -21.88 -0.84
C ASN A 209 -8.88 -21.27 -2.03
N LEU A 210 -9.61 -20.61 -2.92
CA LEU A 210 -9.10 -19.89 -4.08
C LEU A 210 -9.26 -18.38 -3.87
N THR A 211 -8.31 -17.62 -4.42
CA THR A 211 -8.32 -16.15 -4.45
C THR A 211 -7.65 -15.64 -5.73
N THR A 212 -7.53 -14.34 -5.90
CA THR A 212 -6.81 -13.70 -7.02
C THR A 212 -5.79 -12.69 -6.47
N ALA A 213 -4.82 -12.28 -7.30
CA ALA A 213 -3.87 -11.25 -6.89
C ALA A 213 -4.58 -9.91 -6.60
N ARG A 214 -5.64 -9.58 -7.35
CA ARG A 214 -6.47 -8.41 -7.12
C ARG A 214 -7.27 -8.49 -5.82
N ASP A 215 -7.86 -9.66 -5.49
CA ASP A 215 -8.57 -9.80 -4.22
C ASP A 215 -7.62 -9.65 -3.02
N MET A 216 -6.42 -10.22 -3.11
CA MET A 216 -5.43 -10.05 -2.04
C MET A 216 -5.00 -8.60 -1.88
N SER A 217 -4.87 -7.83 -2.97
CA SER A 217 -4.56 -6.39 -2.86
C SER A 217 -5.69 -5.59 -2.22
N VAL A 218 -6.95 -5.99 -2.44
CA VAL A 218 -8.11 -5.42 -1.75
C VAL A 218 -8.00 -5.63 -0.24
N TYR A 219 -7.65 -6.83 0.23
CA TYR A 219 -7.50 -7.09 1.68
C TYR A 219 -6.31 -6.37 2.30
N VAL A 220 -5.20 -6.24 1.55
CA VAL A 220 -4.06 -5.42 1.99
C VAL A 220 -4.47 -3.95 2.10
N GLN A 221 -5.15 -3.40 1.10
CA GLN A 221 -5.65 -2.02 1.15
C GLN A 221 -6.61 -1.81 2.32
N ALA A 222 -7.57 -2.71 2.52
CA ALA A 222 -8.49 -2.66 3.64
C ALA A 222 -7.77 -2.69 5.00
N THR A 223 -6.66 -3.44 5.10
CA THR A 223 -5.80 -3.45 6.28
C THR A 223 -5.14 -2.09 6.51
N LEU A 224 -4.56 -1.49 5.47
CA LEU A 224 -3.95 -0.17 5.55
C LEU A 224 -4.97 0.92 5.93
N ASP A 225 -6.17 0.86 5.34
CA ASP A 225 -7.26 1.79 5.63
C ASP A 225 -7.77 1.63 7.07
N PHE A 226 -7.89 0.39 7.55
CA PHE A 226 -8.25 0.11 8.93
C PHE A 226 -7.23 0.73 9.90
N VAL A 227 -5.93 0.52 9.65
CA VAL A 227 -4.87 1.09 10.49
C VAL A 227 -4.87 2.62 10.44
N LYS A 228 -5.07 3.20 9.26
CA LYS A 228 -5.15 4.66 9.13
C LYS A 228 -6.32 5.24 9.92
N LYS A 229 -7.46 4.54 9.94
CA LYS A 229 -8.67 4.97 10.67
C LYS A 229 -8.53 4.75 12.18
N ASP A 230 -7.93 3.64 12.60
CA ASP A 230 -7.71 3.31 14.00
C ASP A 230 -6.29 2.77 14.23
N PRO A 231 -5.29 3.67 14.35
CA PRO A 231 -3.91 3.26 14.53
C PRO A 231 -3.69 2.44 15.79
N LYS A 232 -4.44 2.71 16.87
CA LYS A 232 -4.28 2.03 18.15
C LYS A 232 -4.60 0.54 18.01
N ASN A 233 -5.71 0.21 17.36
CA ASN A 233 -6.12 -1.19 17.19
C ASN A 233 -5.47 -1.85 15.97
N GLY A 234 -5.21 -1.10 14.90
CA GLY A 234 -4.62 -1.65 13.66
C GLY A 234 -3.11 -1.85 13.69
N LYS A 235 -2.36 -1.08 14.49
CA LYS A 235 -0.89 -1.14 14.50
C LYS A 235 -0.36 -2.55 14.72
N ARG A 236 -0.97 -3.31 15.64
CA ARG A 236 -0.48 -4.65 15.96
C ARG A 236 -0.57 -5.61 14.76
N LEU A 237 -1.61 -5.52 13.94
CA LEU A 237 -1.72 -6.34 12.73
C LEU A 237 -0.60 -6.02 11.73
N LEU A 238 -0.27 -4.74 11.53
CA LEU A 238 0.89 -4.38 10.70
C LEU A 238 2.20 -4.86 11.30
N ASP A 239 2.37 -4.72 12.62
CA ASP A 239 3.56 -5.21 13.31
C ASP A 239 3.71 -6.73 13.11
N ASP A 240 2.65 -7.51 13.28
CA ASP A 240 2.69 -8.96 13.08
C ASP A 240 2.99 -9.33 11.61
N LEU A 241 2.42 -8.60 10.63
CA LEU A 241 2.70 -8.79 9.20
C LEU A 241 4.16 -8.46 8.83
N ALA A 242 4.72 -7.42 9.43
CA ALA A 242 6.10 -6.98 9.20
C ALA A 242 7.14 -7.93 9.84
N HIS A 243 6.74 -8.68 10.87
CA HIS A 243 7.64 -9.57 11.64
C HIS A 243 7.28 -11.04 11.50
N SER A 244 6.69 -11.46 10.37
CA SER A 244 6.53 -12.89 10.10
C SER A 244 7.89 -13.58 9.97
N ILE A 245 7.99 -14.86 10.37
CA ILE A 245 9.23 -15.64 10.26
C ILE A 245 9.56 -16.03 8.80
N TYR A 246 8.63 -15.78 7.87
CA TYR A 246 8.77 -16.14 6.47
C TYR A 246 9.33 -14.95 5.67
N HIS A 247 10.65 -14.92 5.54
CA HIS A 247 11.36 -13.93 4.71
C HIS A 247 11.62 -14.43 3.27
N VAL A 248 10.98 -15.53 2.89
CA VAL A 248 11.00 -16.05 1.51
C VAL A 248 9.96 -15.33 0.65
N GLY A 249 10.24 -15.13 -0.63
CA GLY A 249 9.34 -14.39 -1.55
C GLY A 249 9.66 -12.89 -1.59
N LEU A 250 8.63 -12.04 -1.54
CA LEU A 250 8.78 -10.58 -1.74
C LEU A 250 9.83 -9.93 -0.81
N PRO A 251 9.82 -10.17 0.53
CA PRO A 251 10.77 -9.49 1.43
C PRO A 251 12.23 -9.88 1.20
N GLY A 252 12.49 -11.09 0.68
CA GLY A 252 13.85 -11.64 0.54
C GLY A 252 14.71 -10.96 -0.53
N GLN A 253 14.12 -10.12 -1.38
CA GLN A 253 14.83 -9.43 -2.47
C GLN A 253 14.55 -7.92 -2.51
N ILE A 254 13.98 -7.35 -1.45
CA ILE A 254 13.84 -5.89 -1.33
C ILE A 254 15.24 -5.32 -1.05
N PRO A 255 15.72 -4.31 -1.80
CA PRO A 255 16.98 -3.65 -1.51
C PRO A 255 17.01 -3.13 -0.07
N ALA A 256 18.13 -3.30 0.64
CA ALA A 256 18.29 -2.89 2.04
C ALA A 256 18.21 -1.36 2.29
N GLN A 257 17.97 -0.57 1.24
CA GLN A 257 18.06 0.89 1.23
C GLN A 257 16.70 1.57 0.99
N ILE A 258 15.58 0.90 1.30
CA ILE A 258 14.25 1.51 1.32
C ILE A 258 13.91 1.96 2.73
#